data_AF-A0A3L7PTZ8-F1
#
_entry.id   AF-A0A3L7PTZ8-F1
#
_cell.length_a   1.000
_cell.length_b   1.000
_cell.length_c   1.000
_cell.angle_alpha   90.00
_cell.angle_beta   90.00
_cell.angle_gamma   90.00
#
_symmetry.space_group_name_H-M   'P 1'
#
loop_
_entity.id
_entity.type
_entity.pdbx_description
1 polymer ?
#
loop_
_entity_poly.entity_id
_entity_poly.type
_entity_poly.pdbx_seq_one_letter_code
_entity_poly.pdbx_strand_id
1 'polypeptide(L)'
;MTIARAENWRNTASVRVVVLLASYAVAFLAPVAVARDIRPRFDSVVCTPGGVAAIALERTALSEWPARIPVKIGALQSQATLVLIAPRPDDGLRSWTRAPAQVDVALVSELPETPEPETLGGIFAMVELPASGEGSIEIGGVTMTAHWLPAPKRVRADAPVLFVPATISDDRPDPNTPFEFWRWALIAERQGARIGEPRGRTAEKLWARHVQSLWLGALERVRATSRGVHDELSDLLAGVVEDPDYARSVAAWVVRPEDLRTLLALLVDHQRNNAEVVEAALTWARGRWTCTMWVEEDCGDRVRLAVANPTSGERILHLSWSGSAGESSASALVVPPHRIARAWVDRPPLQPTADAYNNDRTRTESLEATDGEAHMKLMVGGREYPVKPPALAFGAFMPPLSLADIQSSSIEPIAPAWQTSASLRCRAGRWELFVEAFRPQGAPEPERDEVIVRIGDASDPSRVLRITGDGALEMKVGDDDGVAVGFMAWTDRWRARVEIPEKWLGTPTPGARPLLLSVERVPGPAQPRQCAGLSRPAWLPSAPPILVDLGLWGNLGR
;
A
#
# COMPACT_ATOMS: atom_id res chain seq x y z
N MET A 1 43.86 15.36 45.63
CA MET A 1 43.37 15.95 44.38
C MET A 1 41.84 16.01 44.48
N THR A 2 41.23 17.00 45.13
CA THR A 2 41.30 18.48 44.90
C THR A 2 40.24 18.85 43.85
N ILE A 3 38.98 19.09 44.29
CA ILE A 3 38.33 20.43 44.42
C ILE A 3 37.65 20.87 43.10
N ALA A 4 36.41 21.36 43.03
CA ALA A 4 35.25 21.43 43.95
C ALA A 4 33.98 21.77 43.10
N ARG A 5 32.71 21.64 43.53
CA ARG A 5 31.90 22.60 44.33
C ARG A 5 32.29 24.09 44.18
N ALA A 6 31.38 25.07 44.01
CA ALA A 6 29.95 25.07 43.67
C ALA A 6 29.59 26.48 43.05
N GLU A 7 28.66 27.36 43.43
CA GLU A 7 27.66 27.41 44.52
C GLU A 7 26.52 28.43 44.24
N ASN A 8 25.26 27.98 44.32
CA ASN A 8 24.02 28.68 44.74
C ASN A 8 23.46 30.04 44.17
N TRP A 9 22.13 29.98 43.93
CA TRP A 9 21.04 30.84 44.46
C TRP A 9 20.65 32.22 43.86
N ARG A 10 19.38 32.25 43.45
CA ARG A 10 18.31 33.27 43.67
C ARG A 10 18.63 34.52 44.51
N ASN A 11 18.28 35.69 43.96
CA ASN A 11 17.46 36.81 44.53
C ASN A 11 17.73 38.10 43.69
N THR A 12 16.87 39.13 43.56
CA THR A 12 15.59 39.47 44.21
C THR A 12 14.72 40.38 43.29
N ALA A 13 13.44 40.56 43.68
CA ALA A 13 12.61 41.79 43.67
C ALA A 13 13.09 43.12 43.00
N SER A 14 12.24 44.07 42.59
CA SER A 14 10.77 44.17 42.37
C SER A 14 10.43 45.60 41.89
N VAL A 15 9.41 45.79 41.03
CA VAL A 15 8.69 47.08 40.91
C VAL A 15 7.18 46.83 40.82
N ARG A 16 6.39 47.62 41.57
CA ARG A 16 4.92 47.70 41.57
C ARG A 16 4.53 49.13 41.08
N VAL A 17 3.28 49.56 40.82
CA VAL A 17 1.96 49.10 41.31
C VAL A 17 0.81 49.66 40.43
N VAL A 18 -0.32 48.91 40.37
CA VAL A 18 -1.75 49.33 40.23
C VAL A 18 -2.16 50.60 39.46
N VAL A 19 -3.10 50.42 38.51
CA VAL A 19 -4.42 51.09 38.49
C VAL A 19 -5.51 50.01 38.28
N LEU A 20 -6.73 50.22 38.80
CA LEU A 20 -7.83 49.25 38.83
C LEU A 20 -8.95 49.56 37.80
N LEU A 21 -9.69 48.51 37.42
CA LEU A 21 -11.10 48.47 36.98
C LEU A 21 -11.75 49.72 36.34
N ALA A 22 -12.24 49.55 35.10
CA ALA A 22 -13.69 49.57 34.82
C ALA A 22 -14.03 48.98 33.44
N SER A 23 -15.14 48.25 33.36
CA SER A 23 -15.66 47.61 32.14
C SER A 23 -16.18 48.61 31.09
N TYR A 24 -15.96 48.33 29.80
CA TYR A 24 -16.97 48.28 28.72
C TYR A 24 -16.33 48.30 27.30
N ALA A 25 -15.62 47.22 26.94
CA ALA A 25 -15.16 46.98 25.57
C ALA A 25 -15.08 45.46 25.32
N VAL A 26 -16.09 44.88 24.66
CA VAL A 26 -16.20 43.41 24.50
C VAL A 26 -15.55 42.94 23.19
N ALA A 27 -14.43 42.24 23.34
CA ALA A 27 -13.96 41.16 22.45
C ALA A 27 -13.65 41.47 20.98
N PHE A 28 -13.01 42.60 20.66
CA PHE A 28 -12.22 42.74 19.42
C PHE A 28 -10.95 43.59 19.64
N LEU A 29 -9.83 42.92 19.99
CA LEU A 29 -8.44 43.25 19.60
C LEU A 29 -7.43 42.39 20.39
N ALA A 30 -6.46 41.81 19.67
CA ALA A 30 -5.33 41.01 20.19
C ALA A 30 -5.70 39.66 20.85
N PRO A 31 -4.78 38.66 20.94
CA PRO A 31 -3.31 38.73 20.81
C PRO A 31 -2.78 38.67 19.36
N VAL A 32 -2.53 39.85 18.78
CA VAL A 32 -1.62 39.99 17.61
C VAL A 32 -0.16 39.69 18.00
N ALA A 33 0.13 39.64 19.31
CA ALA A 33 1.43 39.26 19.86
C ALA A 33 1.78 37.78 19.58
N VAL A 34 0.89 36.83 19.91
CA VAL A 34 1.12 35.39 19.67
C VAL A 34 1.27 35.09 18.18
N ALA A 35 0.58 35.85 17.33
CA ALA A 35 0.68 35.75 15.88
C ALA A 35 2.05 36.19 15.28
N ARG A 36 2.96 36.79 16.07
CA ARG A 36 4.32 37.11 15.61
C ARG A 36 5.30 35.95 15.70
N ASP A 37 5.06 35.02 16.63
CA ASP A 37 5.96 33.89 16.88
C ASP A 37 5.62 32.66 16.04
N ILE A 38 4.59 32.73 15.19
CA ILE A 38 4.13 31.66 14.30
C ILE A 38 3.98 32.23 12.89
N ARG A 39 4.69 31.64 11.92
CA ARG A 39 4.72 32.12 10.53
C ARG A 39 4.65 30.98 9.51
N PRO A 40 4.30 31.26 8.25
CA PRO A 40 4.51 30.33 7.15
C PRO A 40 5.99 29.92 7.02
N ARG A 41 6.24 28.64 6.76
CA ARG A 41 7.58 28.09 6.47
C ARG A 41 8.09 28.43 5.07
N PHE A 42 7.17 28.78 4.17
CA PHE A 42 7.45 29.12 2.77
C PHE A 42 6.87 30.51 2.44
N ASP A 43 7.40 31.15 1.41
CA ASP A 43 6.96 32.46 0.91
C ASP A 43 5.77 32.38 -0.07
N SER A 44 5.42 31.18 -0.50
CA SER A 44 4.54 30.89 -1.63
C SER A 44 3.63 29.69 -1.35
N VAL A 45 2.44 29.68 -1.97
CA VAL A 45 1.43 28.63 -1.79
C VAL A 45 0.60 28.43 -3.06
N VAL A 46 0.37 27.16 -3.42
CA VAL A 46 -0.52 26.78 -4.51
C VAL A 46 -1.96 26.76 -4.01
N CYS A 47 -2.86 27.45 -4.72
CA CYS A 47 -4.24 27.72 -4.31
C CYS A 47 -5.24 27.29 -5.39
N THR A 48 -6.48 26.98 -4.98
CA THR A 48 -7.56 26.57 -5.89
C THR A 48 -8.84 27.34 -5.54
N PRO A 49 -9.53 27.97 -6.52
CA PRO A 49 -10.72 28.79 -6.25
C PRO A 49 -11.84 28.01 -5.55
N GLY A 50 -12.24 28.44 -4.35
CA GLY A 50 -13.24 27.76 -3.52
C GLY A 50 -12.78 26.46 -2.85
N GLY A 51 -11.47 26.16 -2.90
CA GLY A 51 -10.87 24.97 -2.28
C GLY A 51 -10.32 25.21 -0.87
N VAL A 52 -9.40 24.36 -0.44
CA VAL A 52 -8.65 24.50 0.81
C VAL A 52 -7.15 24.49 0.52
N ALA A 53 -6.39 25.42 1.13
CA ALA A 53 -4.93 25.38 1.17
C ALA A 53 -4.44 24.95 2.55
N ALA A 54 -3.48 24.02 2.60
CA ALA A 54 -2.69 23.75 3.80
C ALA A 54 -1.37 24.52 3.71
N ILE A 55 -1.16 25.48 4.61
CA ILE A 55 0.08 26.25 4.67
C ILE A 55 0.92 25.75 5.84
N ALA A 56 2.08 25.17 5.54
CA ALA A 56 3.02 24.68 6.54
C ALA A 56 3.52 25.83 7.42
N LEU A 57 3.44 25.65 8.73
CA LEU A 57 3.86 26.64 9.72
C LEU A 57 5.20 26.27 10.36
N GLU A 58 5.82 27.28 10.95
CA GLU A 58 6.92 27.14 11.90
C GLU A 58 6.76 28.15 13.03
N ARG A 59 7.32 27.81 14.19
CA ARG A 59 7.26 28.60 15.43
C ARG A 59 8.66 29.08 15.81
N THR A 60 8.80 30.36 16.15
CA THR A 60 10.10 31.03 16.37
C THR A 60 10.43 31.30 17.85
N ALA A 61 9.49 31.04 18.76
CA ALA A 61 9.65 31.12 20.21
C ALA A 61 8.79 30.06 20.90
N LEU A 62 8.99 29.76 22.18
CA LEU A 62 8.22 28.72 22.90
C LEU A 62 6.77 29.13 23.27
N SER A 63 6.06 29.78 22.34
CA SER A 63 4.64 30.12 22.46
C SER A 63 3.75 28.89 22.28
N GLU A 64 2.56 28.89 22.89
CA GLU A 64 1.57 27.83 22.69
C GLU A 64 0.97 27.91 21.27
N TRP A 65 0.76 26.75 20.64
CA TRP A 65 0.10 26.68 19.34
C TRP A 65 -1.41 26.98 19.49
N PRO A 66 -1.94 28.04 18.85
CA PRO A 66 -3.34 28.41 19.00
C PRO A 66 -4.24 27.48 18.18
N ALA A 67 -5.47 27.25 18.65
CA ALA A 67 -6.46 26.44 17.91
C ALA A 67 -6.77 26.99 16.49
N ARG A 68 -6.63 28.31 16.31
CA ARG A 68 -6.81 29.03 15.05
C ARG A 68 -5.82 30.18 14.91
N ILE A 69 -5.46 30.52 13.67
CA ILE A 69 -4.64 31.69 13.34
C ILE A 69 -5.43 32.65 12.44
N PRO A 70 -5.34 33.99 12.64
CA PRO A 70 -5.92 34.94 11.72
C PRO A 70 -5.32 34.82 10.32
N VAL A 71 -6.20 34.81 9.32
CA VAL A 71 -5.81 34.81 7.91
C VAL A 71 -6.56 35.91 7.18
N LYS A 72 -5.88 36.56 6.23
CA LYS A 72 -6.47 37.57 5.35
C LYS A 72 -6.20 37.19 3.89
N ILE A 73 -7.20 37.29 3.04
CA ILE A 73 -7.14 36.93 1.61
C ILE A 73 -7.64 38.12 0.81
N GLY A 74 -6.70 38.92 0.28
CA GLY A 74 -6.99 40.25 -0.25
C GLY A 74 -7.68 41.14 0.79
N ALA A 75 -8.97 41.42 0.59
CA ALA A 75 -9.81 42.20 1.51
C ALA A 75 -10.58 41.36 2.55
N LEU A 76 -10.68 40.04 2.36
CA LEU A 76 -11.41 39.14 3.25
C LEU A 76 -10.57 38.82 4.50
N GLN A 77 -11.20 38.76 5.67
CA GLN A 77 -10.58 38.30 6.92
C GLN A 77 -11.29 37.03 7.41
N SER A 78 -10.52 36.03 7.83
CA SER A 78 -11.00 34.73 8.28
C SER A 78 -10.09 34.18 9.41
N GLN A 79 -10.32 32.92 9.80
CA GLN A 79 -9.52 32.21 10.79
C GLN A 79 -9.24 30.80 10.26
N ALA A 80 -7.97 30.46 10.05
CA ALA A 80 -7.57 29.12 9.64
C ALA A 80 -7.49 28.20 10.85
N THR A 81 -7.88 26.94 10.68
CA THR A 81 -7.79 25.91 11.72
C THR A 81 -6.42 25.25 11.68
N LEU A 82 -5.77 25.06 12.82
CA LEU A 82 -4.45 24.42 12.86
C LEU A 82 -4.58 22.90 12.98
N VAL A 83 -3.88 22.19 12.10
CA VAL A 83 -3.88 20.73 11.97
C VAL A 83 -2.45 20.19 12.03
N LEU A 84 -2.25 19.13 12.80
CA LEU A 84 -1.05 18.29 12.74
C LEU A 84 -1.26 17.18 11.71
N ILE A 85 -0.28 16.99 10.83
CA ILE A 85 -0.14 15.85 9.94
C ILE A 85 1.08 15.04 10.39
N ALA A 86 0.85 13.85 10.93
CA ALA A 86 1.87 12.93 11.43
C ALA A 86 1.84 11.60 10.66
N PRO A 87 2.95 10.83 10.58
CA PRO A 87 2.90 9.45 10.10
C PRO A 87 2.03 8.58 11.02
N ARG A 88 1.08 7.83 10.44
CA ARG A 88 0.28 6.84 11.18
C ARG A 88 1.04 5.50 11.21
N PRO A 89 1.16 4.82 12.37
CA PRO A 89 1.70 3.45 12.43
C PRO A 89 0.88 2.45 11.60
N ASP A 90 1.48 1.36 11.15
CA ASP A 90 0.74 0.29 10.48
C ASP A 90 -0.30 -0.33 11.44
N ASP A 91 -1.57 -0.40 11.02
CA ASP A 91 -2.68 -1.03 11.74
C ASP A 91 -2.76 -2.56 11.50
N GLY A 92 -1.92 -3.08 10.60
CA GLY A 92 -1.85 -4.48 10.20
C GLY A 92 -2.84 -4.87 9.10
N LEU A 93 -3.73 -3.98 8.66
CA LEU A 93 -4.74 -4.29 7.64
C LEU A 93 -4.09 -4.39 6.25
N ARG A 94 -4.40 -5.46 5.52
CA ARG A 94 -4.02 -5.62 4.10
C ARG A 94 -5.27 -5.62 3.23
N SER A 95 -5.21 -4.84 2.16
CA SER A 95 -6.21 -4.76 1.10
C SER A 95 -5.50 -4.40 -0.21
N TRP A 96 -6.15 -4.62 -1.35
CA TRP A 96 -5.55 -4.28 -2.64
C TRP A 96 -5.24 -2.79 -2.77
N THR A 97 -6.14 -1.93 -2.28
CA THR A 97 -6.13 -0.48 -2.47
C THR A 97 -5.60 0.31 -1.26
N ARG A 98 -5.02 -0.37 -0.25
CA ARG A 98 -4.34 0.28 0.88
C ARG A 98 -3.32 1.29 0.37
N ALA A 99 -3.42 2.53 0.83
CA ALA A 99 -2.43 3.55 0.49
C ALA A 99 -1.09 3.24 1.19
N PRO A 100 0.05 3.31 0.47
CA PRO A 100 1.38 2.96 1.01
C PRO A 100 1.93 3.98 2.02
N ALA A 101 1.31 5.16 2.14
CA ALA A 101 1.63 6.14 3.16
C ALA A 101 0.36 6.46 3.96
N GLN A 102 0.34 6.05 5.23
CA GLN A 102 -0.74 6.35 6.17
C GLN A 102 -0.36 7.57 7.02
N VAL A 103 -1.35 8.45 7.26
CA VAL A 103 -1.16 9.68 8.04
C VAL A 103 -2.28 9.88 9.05
N ASP A 104 -1.90 10.34 10.24
CA ASP A 104 -2.83 10.83 11.24
C ASP A 104 -2.99 12.35 11.11
N VAL A 105 -4.24 12.80 11.22
CA VAL A 105 -4.66 14.16 10.93
C VAL A 105 -5.50 14.67 12.09
N ALA A 106 -4.90 15.48 12.96
CA ALA A 106 -5.49 15.91 14.23
C ALA A 106 -5.61 17.44 14.31
N LEU A 107 -6.61 17.95 15.02
CA LEU A 107 -6.63 19.36 15.41
C LEU A 107 -5.53 19.61 16.43
N VAL A 108 -4.73 20.67 16.28
CA VAL A 108 -3.65 20.96 17.24
C VAL A 108 -4.20 21.23 18.65
N SER A 109 -5.43 21.74 18.75
CA SER A 109 -6.16 21.93 20.02
C SER A 109 -6.76 20.64 20.63
N GLU A 110 -6.60 19.48 19.98
CA GLU A 110 -6.99 18.15 20.51
C GLU A 110 -5.76 17.31 20.94
N LEU A 111 -4.54 17.86 20.82
CA LEU A 111 -3.29 17.15 21.15
C LEU A 111 -2.94 17.24 22.64
N PRO A 112 -2.21 16.24 23.18
CA PRO A 112 -1.62 16.36 24.51
C PRO A 112 -0.52 17.43 24.55
N GLU A 113 -0.30 18.02 25.71
CA GLU A 113 0.76 19.03 25.95
C GLU A 113 2.18 18.48 25.75
N THR A 114 2.37 17.15 25.85
CA THR A 114 3.64 16.48 25.62
C THR A 114 3.45 15.16 24.84
N PRO A 115 4.38 14.79 23.94
CA PRO A 115 5.52 15.59 23.46
C PRO A 115 5.06 16.79 22.62
N GLU A 116 5.95 17.76 22.36
CA GLU A 116 5.59 18.92 21.53
C GLU A 116 5.08 18.48 20.14
N PRO A 117 3.94 19.00 19.64
CA PRO A 117 3.34 18.57 18.37
C PRO A 117 4.27 18.58 17.15
N GLU A 118 5.23 19.50 17.11
CA GLU A 118 6.24 19.62 16.04
C GLU A 118 7.21 18.42 15.97
N THR A 119 7.33 17.64 17.05
CA THR A 119 8.15 16.41 17.07
C THR A 119 7.40 15.19 16.55
N LEU A 120 6.06 15.27 16.44
CA LEU A 120 5.20 14.22 15.90
C LEU A 120 4.99 14.36 14.38
N GLY A 121 5.05 15.58 13.84
CA GLY A 121 4.75 15.83 12.43
C GLY A 121 4.71 17.30 12.04
N GLY A 122 4.20 17.57 10.83
CA GLY A 122 4.08 18.92 10.28
C GLY A 122 2.80 19.61 10.73
N ILE A 123 2.88 20.87 11.15
CA ILE A 123 1.72 21.70 11.52
C ILE A 123 1.35 22.61 10.36
N PHE A 124 0.06 22.67 10.04
CA PHE A 124 -0.50 23.40 8.90
C PHE A 124 -1.66 24.29 9.32
N ALA A 125 -1.70 25.51 8.79
CA ALA A 125 -2.91 26.33 8.75
C ALA A 125 -3.80 25.84 7.60
N MET A 126 -5.00 25.35 7.92
CA MET A 126 -6.01 24.96 6.93
C MET A 126 -6.88 26.17 6.59
N VAL A 127 -6.64 26.74 5.41
CA VAL A 127 -7.28 27.97 4.90
C VAL A 127 -8.36 27.61 3.88
N GLU A 128 -9.61 27.95 4.16
CA GLU A 128 -10.68 27.91 3.16
C GLU A 128 -10.54 29.12 2.21
N LEU A 129 -10.51 28.85 0.90
CA LEU A 129 -10.19 29.83 -0.14
C LEU A 129 -11.45 30.44 -0.78
N PRO A 130 -11.46 31.74 -1.13
CA PRO A 130 -12.59 32.36 -1.81
C PRO A 130 -12.83 31.75 -3.21
N ALA A 131 -14.10 31.72 -3.61
CA ALA A 131 -14.52 31.23 -4.92
C ALA A 131 -14.12 32.14 -6.10
N SER A 132 -13.60 33.36 -5.83
CA SER A 132 -13.07 34.27 -6.86
C SER A 132 -11.75 33.80 -7.45
N GLY A 133 -10.91 33.11 -6.67
CA GLY A 133 -9.59 32.67 -7.13
C GLY A 133 -8.53 33.77 -7.20
N GLU A 134 -8.64 34.80 -6.35
CA GLU A 134 -7.79 36.00 -6.41
C GLU A 134 -7.35 36.49 -5.03
N GLY A 135 -6.26 37.26 -5.01
CA GLY A 135 -5.70 37.91 -3.83
C GLY A 135 -4.43 37.24 -3.29
N SER A 136 -3.63 37.99 -2.55
CA SER A 136 -2.55 37.47 -1.71
C SER A 136 -3.12 36.92 -0.39
N ILE A 137 -2.39 35.96 0.21
CA ILE A 137 -2.73 35.35 1.49
C ILE A 137 -1.79 35.88 2.56
N GLU A 138 -2.31 36.30 3.70
CA GLU A 138 -1.54 36.84 4.83
C GLU A 138 -1.85 36.01 6.10
N ILE A 139 -0.82 35.44 6.73
CA ILE A 139 -0.91 34.61 7.94
C ILE A 139 0.13 35.10 8.95
N GLY A 140 -0.26 35.32 10.21
CA GLY A 140 0.65 35.87 11.23
C GLY A 140 1.15 37.30 10.93
N GLY A 141 0.51 38.00 9.98
CA GLY A 141 1.01 39.27 9.43
C GLY A 141 2.11 39.10 8.36
N VAL A 142 2.43 37.86 7.96
CA VAL A 142 3.34 37.55 6.84
C VAL A 142 2.52 37.33 5.58
N THR A 143 2.75 38.13 4.55
CA THR A 143 2.13 37.97 3.22
C THR A 143 2.87 36.91 2.40
N MET A 144 2.12 36.03 1.75
CA MET A 144 2.59 34.98 0.86
C MET A 144 2.13 35.22 -0.59
N THR A 145 2.92 34.72 -1.53
CA THR A 145 2.58 34.66 -2.96
C THR A 145 1.60 33.50 -3.21
N ALA A 146 0.38 33.82 -3.62
CA ALA A 146 -0.64 32.82 -3.94
C ALA A 146 -0.64 32.50 -5.44
N HIS A 147 -0.33 31.25 -5.78
CA HIS A 147 -0.34 30.73 -7.15
C HIS A 147 -1.67 30.02 -7.42
N TRP A 148 -2.58 30.70 -8.10
CA TRP A 148 -3.94 30.22 -8.32
C TRP A 148 -4.03 29.28 -9.53
N LEU A 149 -4.40 28.02 -9.27
CA LEU A 149 -4.77 27.03 -10.28
C LEU A 149 -6.18 27.32 -10.85
N PRO A 150 -6.52 26.79 -12.04
CA PRO A 150 -7.88 26.85 -12.56
C PRO A 150 -8.92 26.28 -11.57
N ALA A 151 -10.12 26.86 -11.56
CA ALA A 151 -11.24 26.34 -10.78
C ALA A 151 -11.71 24.99 -11.40
N PRO A 152 -11.72 23.88 -10.63
CA PRO A 152 -12.15 22.59 -11.15
C PRO A 152 -13.57 22.62 -11.75
N LYS A 153 -13.74 21.93 -12.89
CA LYS A 153 -15.04 21.75 -13.55
C LYS A 153 -16.09 21.25 -12.56
N ARG A 154 -17.10 22.08 -12.33
CA ARG A 154 -18.22 21.74 -11.43
C ARG A 154 -19.19 20.78 -12.14
N VAL A 155 -19.38 19.61 -11.54
CA VAL A 155 -20.51 18.73 -11.87
C VAL A 155 -21.82 19.43 -11.49
N ARG A 156 -22.91 19.16 -12.22
CA ARG A 156 -24.21 19.80 -11.96
C ARG A 156 -24.77 19.42 -10.58
N ALA A 157 -25.57 20.29 -9.97
CA ALA A 157 -26.08 20.08 -8.61
C ALA A 157 -27.10 18.92 -8.50
N ASP A 158 -27.81 18.64 -9.58
CA ASP A 158 -28.77 17.55 -9.77
C ASP A 158 -28.12 16.19 -10.08
N ALA A 159 -26.80 16.15 -10.26
CA ALA A 159 -26.06 14.91 -10.50
C ALA A 159 -26.13 13.94 -9.30
N PRO A 160 -26.07 12.61 -9.55
CA PRO A 160 -26.04 11.59 -8.49
C PRO A 160 -24.81 11.77 -7.60
N VAL A 161 -24.90 11.28 -6.36
CA VAL A 161 -23.82 11.41 -5.37
C VAL A 161 -23.06 10.11 -5.22
N LEU A 162 -21.75 10.13 -5.46
CA LEU A 162 -20.86 9.06 -5.02
C LEU A 162 -20.52 9.28 -3.55
N PHE A 163 -21.00 8.42 -2.66
CA PHE A 163 -20.65 8.45 -1.24
C PHE A 163 -19.42 7.57 -0.97
N VAL A 164 -18.52 8.02 -0.09
CA VAL A 164 -17.39 7.22 0.36
C VAL A 164 -17.88 6.19 1.39
N PRO A 165 -17.79 4.87 1.10
CA PRO A 165 -18.31 3.80 1.96
C PRO A 165 -17.50 3.68 3.26
N ALA A 166 -17.98 2.86 4.20
CA ALA A 166 -17.20 2.50 5.39
C ALA A 166 -16.24 1.32 5.17
N THR A 167 -16.51 0.52 4.13
CA THR A 167 -15.79 -0.71 3.79
C THR A 167 -14.78 -0.45 2.67
N ILE A 168 -13.58 -1.00 2.82
CA ILE A 168 -12.59 -1.06 1.74
C ILE A 168 -13.15 -1.96 0.62
N SER A 169 -12.84 -1.65 -0.64
CA SER A 169 -13.12 -2.50 -1.80
C SER A 169 -11.92 -2.46 -2.75
N ASP A 170 -11.63 -3.58 -3.42
CA ASP A 170 -10.45 -3.68 -4.29
C ASP A 170 -10.59 -2.82 -5.56
N ASP A 171 -11.77 -2.28 -5.89
CA ASP A 171 -12.02 -1.35 -7.00
C ASP A 171 -12.11 0.13 -6.56
N ARG A 172 -11.86 0.44 -5.28
CA ARG A 172 -12.05 1.79 -4.71
C ARG A 172 -10.86 2.25 -3.84
N PRO A 173 -10.50 3.55 -3.86
CA PRO A 173 -9.45 4.08 -3.01
C PRO A 173 -9.81 3.90 -1.54
N ASP A 174 -8.82 3.73 -0.67
CA ASP A 174 -9.06 3.47 0.75
C ASP A 174 -9.97 4.56 1.39
N PRO A 175 -11.17 4.22 1.89
CA PRO A 175 -12.10 5.19 2.45
C PRO A 175 -11.65 5.79 3.78
N ASN A 176 -10.68 5.18 4.45
CA ASN A 176 -10.15 5.60 5.75
C ASN A 176 -8.84 6.40 5.63
N THR A 177 -8.32 6.58 4.40
CA THR A 177 -7.14 7.40 4.11
C THR A 177 -7.57 8.76 3.53
N PRO A 178 -7.51 9.88 4.29
CA PRO A 178 -7.93 11.20 3.78
C PRO A 178 -7.16 11.66 2.53
N PHE A 179 -5.90 11.21 2.38
CA PHE A 179 -5.05 11.51 1.22
C PHE A 179 -5.51 10.84 -0.09
N GLU A 180 -6.46 9.89 -0.06
CA GLU A 180 -7.00 9.23 -1.27
C GLU A 180 -8.33 9.84 -1.76
N PHE A 181 -8.86 10.86 -1.06
CA PHE A 181 -10.15 11.47 -1.39
C PHE A 181 -10.17 12.22 -2.74
N TRP A 182 -9.03 12.68 -3.25
CA TRP A 182 -8.94 13.24 -4.60
C TRP A 182 -9.25 12.19 -5.68
N ARG A 183 -8.83 10.93 -5.47
CA ARG A 183 -9.07 9.83 -6.41
C ARG A 183 -10.54 9.42 -6.41
N TRP A 184 -11.18 9.45 -5.24
CA TRP A 184 -12.64 9.35 -5.12
C TRP A 184 -13.38 10.44 -5.93
N ALA A 185 -12.88 11.68 -5.93
CA ALA A 185 -13.48 12.75 -6.73
C ALA A 185 -13.29 12.56 -8.24
N LEU A 186 -12.15 12.03 -8.69
CA LEU A 186 -11.95 11.66 -10.10
C LEU A 186 -12.86 10.52 -10.54
N ILE A 187 -13.05 9.50 -9.70
CA ILE A 187 -13.99 8.40 -9.95
C ILE A 187 -15.42 8.93 -10.05
N ALA A 188 -15.82 9.85 -9.18
CA ALA A 188 -17.13 10.51 -9.25
C ALA A 188 -17.29 11.28 -10.58
N GLU A 189 -16.31 12.09 -11.00
CA GLU A 189 -16.41 12.83 -12.26
C GLU A 189 -16.50 11.91 -13.48
N ARG A 190 -15.71 10.82 -13.52
CA ARG A 190 -15.79 9.79 -14.58
C ARG A 190 -17.18 9.14 -14.66
N GLN A 191 -17.88 9.01 -13.54
CA GLN A 191 -19.25 8.49 -13.45
C GLN A 191 -20.33 9.55 -13.72
N GLY A 192 -19.95 10.81 -14.01
CA GLY A 192 -20.90 11.93 -14.13
C GLY A 192 -21.54 12.32 -12.80
N ALA A 193 -21.02 11.82 -11.68
CA ALA A 193 -21.51 12.02 -10.33
C ALA A 193 -20.76 13.16 -9.63
N ARG A 194 -21.38 13.74 -8.61
CA ARG A 194 -20.69 14.61 -7.64
C ARG A 194 -20.20 13.77 -6.46
N ILE A 195 -19.01 14.03 -5.96
CA ILE A 195 -18.50 13.38 -4.75
C ILE A 195 -19.28 13.88 -3.52
N GLY A 196 -19.51 13.00 -2.54
CA GLY A 196 -20.02 13.36 -1.21
C GLY A 196 -18.98 14.08 -0.35
N GLU A 197 -19.25 14.21 0.94
CA GLU A 197 -18.25 14.69 1.92
C GLU A 197 -17.16 13.63 2.17
N PRO A 198 -15.92 14.04 2.52
CA PRO A 198 -14.91 13.11 3.01
C PRO A 198 -15.34 12.47 4.33
N ARG A 199 -14.74 11.31 4.64
CA ARG A 199 -14.89 10.65 5.95
C ARG A 199 -14.01 11.34 7.01
N GLY A 200 -14.18 10.92 8.27
CA GLY A 200 -13.40 11.43 9.40
C GLY A 200 -13.94 12.71 10.07
N ARG A 201 -13.15 13.20 11.03
CA ARG A 201 -13.33 14.44 11.79
C ARG A 201 -13.01 15.68 10.94
N THR A 202 -13.19 16.86 11.53
CA THR A 202 -12.96 18.17 10.90
C THR A 202 -11.56 18.30 10.28
N ALA A 203 -10.52 17.86 10.99
CA ALA A 203 -9.14 17.91 10.50
C ALA A 203 -8.94 17.02 9.25
N GLU A 204 -9.38 15.75 9.32
CA GLU A 204 -9.34 14.79 8.21
C GLU A 204 -10.08 15.31 6.97
N LYS A 205 -11.26 15.91 7.15
CA LYS A 205 -12.05 16.54 6.07
C LYS A 205 -11.35 17.74 5.44
N LEU A 206 -10.75 18.62 6.24
CA LEU A 206 -9.99 19.77 5.72
C LEU A 206 -8.78 19.31 4.91
N TRP A 207 -8.05 18.29 5.38
CA TRP A 207 -6.90 17.72 4.67
C TRP A 207 -7.32 17.02 3.36
N ALA A 208 -8.38 16.20 3.40
CA ALA A 208 -8.95 15.55 2.22
C ALA A 208 -9.37 16.57 1.15
N ARG A 209 -10.07 17.65 1.55
CA ARG A 209 -10.46 18.76 0.66
C ARG A 209 -9.24 19.51 0.11
N HIS A 210 -8.16 19.67 0.88
CA HIS A 210 -6.93 20.30 0.40
C HIS A 210 -6.25 19.47 -0.70
N VAL A 211 -6.03 18.18 -0.45
CA VAL A 211 -5.40 17.27 -1.42
C VAL A 211 -6.25 17.14 -2.68
N GLN A 212 -7.58 17.08 -2.53
CA GLN A 212 -8.54 17.18 -3.64
C GLN A 212 -8.41 18.49 -4.44
N SER A 213 -8.31 19.63 -3.76
CA SER A 213 -8.20 20.96 -4.40
C SER A 213 -6.96 21.03 -5.30
N LEU A 214 -5.80 20.59 -4.79
CA LEU A 214 -4.55 20.53 -5.55
C LEU A 214 -4.69 19.64 -6.79
N TRP A 215 -5.07 18.38 -6.62
CA TRP A 215 -5.15 17.43 -7.74
C TRP A 215 -6.16 17.84 -8.82
N LEU A 216 -7.35 18.30 -8.42
CA LEU A 216 -8.38 18.69 -9.40
C LEU A 216 -8.02 19.99 -10.12
N GLY A 217 -7.45 21.00 -9.43
CA GLY A 217 -6.97 22.22 -10.09
C GLY A 217 -5.78 21.96 -11.04
N ALA A 218 -4.89 21.05 -10.63
CA ALA A 218 -3.75 20.59 -11.42
C ALA A 218 -4.19 19.85 -12.70
N LEU A 219 -5.18 18.97 -12.61
CA LEU A 219 -5.72 18.23 -13.75
C LEU A 219 -6.62 19.09 -14.65
N GLU A 220 -7.35 20.07 -14.10
CA GLU A 220 -8.11 21.05 -14.90
C GLU A 220 -7.18 21.90 -15.80
N ARG A 221 -5.97 22.22 -15.32
CA ARG A 221 -4.93 22.92 -16.10
C ARG A 221 -4.49 22.13 -17.35
N VAL A 222 -4.36 20.81 -17.23
CA VAL A 222 -4.13 19.89 -18.36
C VAL A 222 -5.37 19.89 -19.26
N ARG A 223 -6.55 19.65 -18.68
CA ARG A 223 -7.85 19.51 -19.36
C ARG A 223 -8.21 20.69 -20.26
N ALA A 224 -7.96 21.91 -19.78
CA ALA A 224 -8.19 23.16 -20.51
C ALA A 224 -7.30 23.32 -21.77
N THR A 225 -6.22 22.54 -21.87
CA THR A 225 -5.21 22.64 -22.94
C THR A 225 -5.21 21.38 -23.83
N SER A 226 -5.32 20.19 -23.24
CA SER A 226 -5.49 18.92 -23.93
C SER A 226 -6.37 17.97 -23.13
N ARG A 227 -7.60 17.76 -23.62
CA ARG A 227 -8.51 16.75 -23.05
C ARG A 227 -7.96 15.33 -23.18
N GLY A 228 -7.26 15.01 -24.27
CA GLY A 228 -6.72 13.66 -24.49
C GLY A 228 -5.72 13.26 -23.39
N VAL A 229 -4.77 14.14 -23.09
CA VAL A 229 -3.78 13.91 -22.00
C VAL A 229 -4.46 13.91 -20.64
N HIS A 230 -5.48 14.75 -20.41
CA HIS A 230 -6.27 14.68 -19.19
C HIS A 230 -7.00 13.33 -19.01
N ASP A 231 -7.61 12.81 -20.07
CA ASP A 231 -8.38 11.56 -20.02
C ASP A 231 -7.41 10.36 -19.86
N GLU A 232 -6.21 10.40 -20.47
CA GLU A 232 -5.10 9.44 -20.26
C GLU A 232 -4.56 9.46 -18.80
N LEU A 233 -4.32 10.65 -18.23
CA LEU A 233 -3.97 10.78 -16.81
C LEU A 233 -5.10 10.29 -15.89
N SER A 234 -6.36 10.47 -16.26
CA SER A 234 -7.52 10.00 -15.49
C SER A 234 -7.63 8.47 -15.48
N ASP A 235 -7.15 7.80 -16.52
CA ASP A 235 -6.95 6.35 -16.57
C ASP A 235 -5.77 5.92 -15.68
N LEU A 236 -4.60 6.53 -15.80
CA LEU A 236 -3.45 6.21 -14.95
C LEU A 236 -3.69 6.48 -13.45
N LEU A 237 -4.48 7.49 -13.11
CA LEU A 237 -4.72 7.91 -11.72
C LEU A 237 -5.97 7.29 -11.08
N ALA A 238 -6.96 6.84 -11.85
CA ALA A 238 -8.22 6.29 -11.33
C ALA A 238 -8.75 5.05 -12.08
N GLY A 239 -7.90 4.40 -12.89
CA GLY A 239 -8.23 3.22 -13.67
C GLY A 239 -8.62 2.01 -12.83
N VAL A 240 -9.77 1.42 -13.18
CA VAL A 240 -10.34 0.19 -12.62
C VAL A 240 -10.51 -0.78 -13.77
N VAL A 241 -10.08 -2.02 -13.58
CA VAL A 241 -10.14 -3.08 -14.59
C VAL A 241 -11.19 -4.13 -14.23
N GLU A 242 -11.80 -4.73 -15.25
CA GLU A 242 -12.61 -5.94 -15.11
C GLU A 242 -11.70 -7.18 -15.04
N ASP A 243 -11.97 -8.06 -14.07
CA ASP A 243 -11.45 -9.43 -14.02
C ASP A 243 -12.59 -10.38 -14.46
N PRO A 244 -12.59 -10.84 -15.73
CA PRO A 244 -13.68 -11.66 -16.26
C PRO A 244 -13.74 -13.06 -15.63
N ASP A 245 -12.59 -13.64 -15.25
CA ASP A 245 -12.52 -15.00 -14.70
C ASP A 245 -13.10 -15.08 -13.28
N TYR A 246 -13.04 -13.97 -12.54
CA TYR A 246 -13.55 -13.83 -11.18
C TYR A 246 -14.78 -12.91 -11.07
N ALA A 247 -15.38 -12.53 -12.21
CA ALA A 247 -16.58 -11.69 -12.33
C ALA A 247 -16.59 -10.43 -11.43
N ARG A 248 -15.46 -9.72 -11.38
CA ARG A 248 -15.22 -8.63 -10.42
C ARG A 248 -14.49 -7.45 -11.05
N SER A 249 -14.39 -6.35 -10.31
CA SER A 249 -13.52 -5.22 -10.65
C SER A 249 -12.38 -5.07 -9.64
N VAL A 250 -11.23 -4.57 -10.08
CA VAL A 250 -10.08 -4.22 -9.21
C VAL A 250 -9.37 -2.97 -9.72
N ALA A 251 -8.69 -2.25 -8.83
CA ALA A 251 -7.89 -1.08 -9.16
C ALA A 251 -6.62 -1.44 -9.94
N ALA A 252 -6.19 -0.57 -10.86
CA ALA A 252 -4.89 -0.71 -11.53
C ALA A 252 -4.15 0.64 -11.69
N TRP A 253 -4.60 1.67 -10.98
CA TRP A 253 -4.02 3.01 -10.98
C TRP A 253 -2.63 3.11 -10.33
N VAL A 254 -1.89 4.18 -10.61
CA VAL A 254 -0.61 4.47 -9.96
C VAL A 254 -0.80 4.79 -8.48
N VAL A 255 -0.08 4.08 -7.59
CA VAL A 255 -0.08 4.32 -6.12
C VAL A 255 1.28 4.72 -5.55
N ARG A 256 2.37 4.59 -6.32
CA ARG A 256 3.73 4.90 -5.85
C ARG A 256 3.86 6.38 -5.42
N PRO A 257 4.22 6.69 -4.16
CA PRO A 257 4.23 8.06 -3.64
C PRO A 257 5.15 9.02 -4.40
N GLU A 258 6.28 8.52 -4.89
CA GLU A 258 7.26 9.27 -5.68
C GLU A 258 6.76 9.60 -7.08
N ASP A 259 6.00 8.70 -7.71
CA ASP A 259 5.38 8.92 -9.02
C ASP A 259 4.26 9.97 -8.94
N LEU A 260 3.37 9.81 -7.96
CA LEU A 260 2.27 10.73 -7.69
C LEU A 260 2.80 12.13 -7.31
N ARG A 261 3.87 12.20 -6.51
CA ARG A 261 4.53 13.45 -6.14
C ARG A 261 5.22 14.11 -7.34
N THR A 262 5.88 13.33 -8.20
CA THR A 262 6.53 13.83 -9.41
C THR A 262 5.51 14.41 -10.39
N LEU A 263 4.42 13.69 -10.66
CA LEU A 263 3.35 14.21 -11.50
C LEU A 263 2.74 15.48 -10.90
N LEU A 264 2.32 15.45 -9.63
CA LEU A 264 1.67 16.61 -9.01
C LEU A 264 2.58 17.84 -9.03
N ALA A 265 3.88 17.67 -8.76
CA ALA A 265 4.87 18.75 -8.86
C ALA A 265 4.96 19.34 -10.28
N LEU A 266 4.99 18.51 -11.33
CA LEU A 266 4.97 18.97 -12.72
C LEU A 266 3.69 19.72 -13.09
N LEU A 267 2.53 19.32 -12.55
CA LEU A 267 1.24 19.94 -12.86
C LEU A 267 1.03 21.29 -12.14
N VAL A 268 1.50 21.42 -10.88
CA VAL A 268 1.37 22.66 -10.09
C VAL A 268 2.53 23.65 -10.31
N ASP A 269 3.53 23.29 -11.12
CA ASP A 269 4.67 24.15 -11.46
C ASP A 269 4.19 25.46 -12.11
N HIS A 270 4.30 26.56 -11.36
CA HIS A 270 3.83 27.88 -11.79
C HIS A 270 4.83 28.62 -12.69
N GLN A 271 6.06 28.10 -12.86
CA GLN A 271 7.06 28.66 -13.78
C GLN A 271 6.83 28.17 -15.21
N ARG A 272 6.25 26.98 -15.38
CA ARG A 272 5.78 26.46 -16.66
C ARG A 272 4.52 27.16 -17.14
N ASN A 273 4.37 27.29 -18.44
CA ASN A 273 3.07 27.57 -19.08
C ASN A 273 2.23 26.28 -19.24
N ASN A 274 0.95 26.40 -19.61
CA ASN A 274 0.04 25.24 -19.65
C ASN A 274 0.42 24.20 -20.71
N ALA A 275 1.03 24.58 -21.84
CA ALA A 275 1.50 23.63 -22.84
C ALA A 275 2.71 22.84 -22.35
N GLU A 276 3.67 23.51 -21.68
CA GLU A 276 4.82 22.86 -21.04
C GLU A 276 4.41 21.88 -19.92
N VAL A 277 3.26 22.12 -19.27
CA VAL A 277 2.66 21.18 -18.31
C VAL A 277 2.03 19.98 -19.01
N VAL A 278 1.31 20.17 -20.13
CA VAL A 278 0.76 19.07 -20.92
C VAL A 278 1.88 18.16 -21.45
N GLU A 279 2.92 18.73 -22.05
CA GLU A 279 4.06 17.96 -22.57
C GLU A 279 4.83 17.24 -21.46
N ALA A 280 5.03 17.88 -20.30
CA ALA A 280 5.66 17.23 -19.15
C ALA A 280 4.82 16.08 -18.58
N ALA A 281 3.50 16.24 -18.49
CA ALA A 281 2.60 15.19 -18.01
C ALA A 281 2.47 14.02 -19.00
N LEU A 282 2.47 14.31 -20.30
CA LEU A 282 2.49 13.29 -21.35
C LEU A 282 3.84 12.55 -21.39
N THR A 283 4.95 13.25 -21.17
CA THR A 283 6.29 12.64 -21.01
C THR A 283 6.33 11.72 -19.79
N TRP A 284 5.78 12.15 -18.65
CA TRP A 284 5.65 11.32 -17.45
C TRP A 284 4.75 10.09 -17.67
N ALA A 285 3.66 10.23 -18.42
CA ALA A 285 2.74 9.14 -18.73
C ALA A 285 3.35 8.09 -19.67
N ARG A 286 4.20 8.50 -20.61
CA ARG A 286 4.87 7.61 -21.58
C ARG A 286 6.16 7.01 -21.05
N GLY A 287 6.93 7.75 -20.27
CA GLY A 287 8.23 7.31 -19.73
C GLY A 287 8.15 6.29 -18.58
N ARG A 288 6.99 5.66 -18.36
CA ARG A 288 6.73 4.76 -17.24
C ARG A 288 6.10 3.44 -17.68
N TRP A 289 6.35 2.40 -16.89
CA TRP A 289 5.54 1.19 -16.96
C TRP A 289 4.09 1.50 -16.53
N THR A 290 3.13 1.03 -17.32
CA THR A 290 1.72 1.44 -17.26
C THR A 290 0.79 0.38 -16.66
N CYS A 291 1.04 -0.91 -16.91
CA CYS A 291 0.18 -2.00 -16.43
C CYS A 291 0.50 -2.37 -14.96
N THR A 292 -0.43 -2.99 -14.25
CA THR A 292 -0.13 -3.70 -12.98
C THR A 292 -0.04 -5.19 -13.28
N MET A 293 1.01 -5.88 -12.83
CA MET A 293 1.32 -7.25 -13.26
C MET A 293 1.87 -8.09 -12.13
N TRP A 294 1.39 -9.33 -11.98
CA TRP A 294 1.85 -10.26 -10.95
C TRP A 294 1.84 -11.70 -11.47
N VAL A 295 2.56 -12.56 -10.76
CA VAL A 295 2.52 -14.01 -10.99
C VAL A 295 1.39 -14.60 -10.17
N GLU A 296 0.55 -15.43 -10.78
CA GLU A 296 -0.49 -16.19 -10.09
C GLU A 296 -0.02 -17.62 -9.76
N GLU A 297 0.82 -18.24 -10.59
CA GLU A 297 1.36 -19.60 -10.37
C GLU A 297 2.77 -19.66 -10.97
N ASP A 298 3.80 -20.01 -10.19
CA ASP A 298 5.19 -20.05 -10.64
C ASP A 298 5.84 -21.44 -10.70
N CYS A 299 5.13 -22.51 -10.34
CA CYS A 299 5.72 -23.85 -10.29
C CYS A 299 5.86 -24.53 -11.66
N GLY A 300 6.95 -25.27 -11.87
CA GLY A 300 7.20 -26.10 -13.05
C GLY A 300 7.73 -25.33 -14.26
N ASP A 301 7.57 -25.93 -15.45
CA ASP A 301 8.08 -25.38 -16.72
C ASP A 301 7.21 -24.25 -17.32
N ARG A 302 6.18 -23.79 -16.60
CA ARG A 302 5.29 -22.71 -17.02
C ARG A 302 5.01 -21.77 -15.87
N VAL A 303 4.67 -20.52 -16.20
CA VAL A 303 4.28 -19.50 -15.22
C VAL A 303 3.00 -18.82 -15.66
N ARG A 304 2.02 -18.73 -14.75
CA ARG A 304 0.76 -18.02 -14.98
C ARG A 304 0.94 -16.56 -14.61
N LEU A 305 0.92 -15.71 -15.62
CA LEU A 305 1.01 -14.26 -15.50
C LEU A 305 -0.39 -13.65 -15.56
N ALA A 306 -0.67 -12.66 -14.71
CA ALA A 306 -1.85 -11.81 -14.81
C ALA A 306 -1.42 -10.35 -14.98
N VAL A 307 -2.09 -9.65 -15.90
CA VAL A 307 -1.77 -8.25 -16.25
C VAL A 307 -3.04 -7.41 -16.33
N ALA A 308 -3.13 -6.38 -15.50
CA ALA A 308 -4.17 -5.36 -15.52
C ALA A 308 -3.73 -4.13 -16.34
N ASN A 309 -4.49 -3.78 -17.37
CA ASN A 309 -4.31 -2.56 -18.16
C ASN A 309 -5.32 -1.47 -17.74
N PRO A 310 -4.90 -0.42 -17.01
CA PRO A 310 -5.79 0.66 -16.55
C PRO A 310 -6.21 1.65 -17.66
N THR A 311 -5.72 1.48 -18.90
CA THR A 311 -5.86 2.48 -19.97
C THR A 311 -6.89 2.10 -21.01
N SER A 312 -7.47 3.11 -21.66
CA SER A 312 -8.44 2.98 -22.76
C SER A 312 -7.85 2.47 -24.09
N GLY A 313 -6.54 2.21 -24.15
CA GLY A 313 -5.86 1.59 -25.30
C GLY A 313 -5.43 0.16 -25.01
N GLU A 314 -5.51 -0.73 -26.01
CA GLU A 314 -4.93 -2.07 -25.93
C GLU A 314 -3.39 -1.99 -25.81
N ARG A 315 -2.79 -2.90 -25.04
CA ARG A 315 -1.33 -3.03 -24.89
C ARG A 315 -0.85 -4.37 -25.42
N ILE A 316 0.33 -4.38 -26.03
CA ILE A 316 0.99 -5.61 -26.50
C ILE A 316 2.33 -5.71 -25.77
N LEU A 317 2.40 -6.62 -24.81
CA LEU A 317 3.58 -6.80 -23.97
C LEU A 317 4.46 -7.89 -24.57
N HIS A 318 5.71 -7.56 -24.86
CA HIS A 318 6.70 -8.57 -25.25
C HIS A 318 7.34 -9.15 -23.99
N LEU A 319 7.35 -10.47 -23.89
CA LEU A 319 7.79 -11.23 -22.71
C LEU A 319 9.01 -12.08 -23.06
N SER A 320 10.07 -11.97 -22.26
CA SER A 320 11.33 -12.69 -22.46
C SER A 320 11.96 -13.09 -21.12
N TRP A 321 12.48 -14.31 -21.04
CA TRP A 321 13.20 -14.77 -19.86
C TRP A 321 14.63 -14.25 -19.85
N SER A 322 15.09 -13.80 -18.68
CA SER A 322 16.49 -13.47 -18.42
C SER A 322 17.01 -14.27 -17.22
N GLY A 323 18.29 -14.64 -17.29
CA GLY A 323 18.91 -15.51 -16.28
C GLY A 323 18.42 -16.97 -16.31
N SER A 324 17.75 -17.41 -17.37
CA SER A 324 17.39 -18.81 -17.62
C SER A 324 18.58 -19.66 -18.10
N ALA A 325 18.43 -20.98 -18.05
CA ALA A 325 19.44 -21.95 -18.53
C ALA A 325 19.37 -22.24 -20.05
N GLY A 326 18.26 -21.88 -20.68
CA GLY A 326 18.01 -22.04 -22.12
C GLY A 326 17.57 -20.74 -22.78
N GLU A 327 17.56 -20.74 -24.11
CA GLU A 327 17.13 -19.61 -24.94
C GLU A 327 15.63 -19.33 -24.79
N SER A 328 15.26 -18.06 -24.60
CA SER A 328 13.86 -17.66 -24.54
C SER A 328 13.30 -17.44 -25.94
N SER A 329 12.28 -18.22 -26.31
CA SER A 329 11.32 -17.76 -27.31
C SER A 329 10.64 -16.49 -26.78
N ALA A 330 10.63 -15.41 -27.56
CA ALA A 330 9.89 -14.20 -27.20
C ALA A 330 8.39 -14.49 -27.31
N SER A 331 7.66 -14.29 -26.21
CA SER A 331 6.19 -14.41 -26.17
C SER A 331 5.57 -13.02 -26.27
N ALA A 332 4.32 -12.93 -26.75
CA ALA A 332 3.57 -11.68 -26.79
C ALA A 332 2.23 -11.85 -26.08
N LEU A 333 1.87 -10.89 -25.23
CA LEU A 333 0.62 -10.87 -24.50
C LEU A 333 -0.17 -9.60 -24.83
N VAL A 334 -1.32 -9.78 -25.46
CA VAL A 334 -2.29 -8.71 -25.70
C VAL A 334 -3.12 -8.49 -24.42
N VAL A 335 -3.13 -7.26 -23.92
CA VAL A 335 -3.87 -6.86 -22.70
C VAL A 335 -4.95 -5.84 -23.11
N PRO A 336 -6.22 -6.26 -23.20
CA PRO A 336 -7.32 -5.38 -23.63
C PRO A 336 -7.49 -4.17 -22.69
N PRO A 337 -8.04 -3.05 -23.18
CA PRO A 337 -8.27 -1.86 -22.36
C PRO A 337 -9.24 -2.15 -21.20
N HIS A 338 -8.95 -1.55 -20.04
CA HIS A 338 -9.73 -1.70 -18.79
C HIS A 338 -9.96 -3.14 -18.33
N ARG A 339 -9.03 -4.06 -18.60
CA ARG A 339 -9.18 -5.49 -18.27
C ARG A 339 -7.91 -6.13 -17.72
N ILE A 340 -8.12 -7.26 -17.03
CA ILE A 340 -7.08 -8.25 -16.76
C ILE A 340 -7.00 -9.24 -17.92
N ALA A 341 -5.80 -9.43 -18.46
CA ALA A 341 -5.44 -10.57 -19.29
C ALA A 341 -4.61 -11.56 -18.48
N ARG A 342 -4.76 -12.86 -18.77
CA ARG A 342 -3.95 -13.93 -18.20
C ARG A 342 -3.28 -14.75 -19.30
N ALA A 343 -2.05 -15.19 -19.05
CA ALA A 343 -1.34 -16.06 -19.96
C ALA A 343 -0.47 -17.06 -19.21
N TRP A 344 -0.31 -18.25 -19.80
CA TRP A 344 0.76 -19.16 -19.44
C TRP A 344 1.99 -18.82 -20.29
N VAL A 345 3.09 -18.51 -19.62
CA VAL A 345 4.40 -18.28 -20.25
C VAL A 345 5.22 -19.55 -20.06
N ASP A 346 5.57 -20.22 -21.15
CA ASP A 346 6.54 -21.32 -21.14
C ASP A 346 7.90 -20.80 -20.66
N ARG A 347 8.51 -21.47 -19.68
CA ARG A 347 9.92 -21.25 -19.31
C ARG A 347 10.83 -21.88 -20.37
N PRO A 348 12.07 -21.38 -20.57
CA PRO A 348 12.99 -21.96 -21.55
C PRO A 348 13.31 -23.42 -21.21
N PRO A 349 13.54 -24.30 -22.20
CA PRO A 349 13.87 -25.70 -21.93
C PRO A 349 15.18 -25.81 -21.16
N LEU A 350 15.20 -26.66 -20.14
CA LEU A 350 16.43 -26.98 -19.39
C LEU A 350 17.40 -27.75 -20.30
N GLN A 351 18.70 -27.44 -20.21
CA GLN A 351 19.70 -28.20 -20.96
C GLN A 351 19.86 -29.62 -20.37
N PRO A 352 20.00 -30.66 -21.21
CA PRO A 352 20.04 -32.06 -20.76
C PRO A 352 21.43 -32.46 -20.21
N THR A 353 21.90 -31.78 -19.16
CA THR A 353 23.13 -32.14 -18.43
C THR A 353 22.85 -32.33 -16.95
N ALA A 354 23.60 -33.21 -16.28
CA ALA A 354 23.34 -33.59 -14.89
C ALA A 354 23.53 -32.43 -13.89
N ASP A 355 24.49 -31.54 -14.17
CA ASP A 355 24.75 -30.36 -13.35
C ASP A 355 23.71 -29.25 -13.56
N ALA A 356 23.22 -29.07 -14.79
CA ALA A 356 22.09 -28.17 -15.06
C ALA A 356 20.82 -28.66 -14.37
N TYR A 357 20.52 -29.97 -14.45
CA TYR A 357 19.31 -30.55 -13.86
C TYR A 357 19.17 -30.25 -12.36
N ASN A 358 20.25 -30.30 -11.58
CA ASN A 358 20.19 -30.05 -10.14
C ASN A 358 20.20 -28.57 -9.75
N ASN A 359 20.81 -27.70 -10.55
CA ASN A 359 20.94 -26.28 -10.24
C ASN A 359 19.77 -25.47 -10.83
N ASP A 360 19.53 -25.59 -12.13
CA ASP A 360 18.60 -24.72 -12.86
C ASP A 360 17.11 -25.02 -12.57
N ARG A 361 16.76 -26.22 -12.10
CA ARG A 361 15.41 -26.51 -11.56
C ARG A 361 15.11 -25.67 -10.31
N THR A 362 16.13 -25.36 -9.51
CA THR A 362 16.00 -24.65 -8.21
C THR A 362 16.22 -23.14 -8.32
N ARG A 363 16.71 -22.68 -9.48
CA ARG A 363 17.18 -21.32 -9.71
C ARG A 363 16.01 -20.35 -9.84
N THR A 364 16.10 -19.23 -9.12
CA THR A 364 15.25 -18.06 -9.35
C THR A 364 15.53 -17.52 -10.76
N GLU A 365 14.56 -17.61 -11.65
CA GLU A 365 14.61 -17.03 -12.99
C GLU A 365 14.01 -15.61 -12.97
N SER A 366 14.05 -14.90 -14.10
CA SER A 366 13.36 -13.62 -14.23
C SER A 366 12.58 -13.53 -15.54
N LEU A 367 11.37 -12.99 -15.45
CA LEU A 367 10.56 -12.66 -16.61
C LEU A 367 10.61 -11.15 -16.82
N GLU A 368 11.16 -10.72 -17.95
CA GLU A 368 11.20 -9.33 -18.37
C GLU A 368 10.08 -9.07 -19.37
N ALA A 369 9.38 -7.95 -19.19
CA ALA A 369 8.26 -7.51 -20.01
C ALA A 369 8.50 -6.10 -20.53
N THR A 370 8.17 -5.83 -21.80
CA THR A 370 8.32 -4.51 -22.41
C THR A 370 7.06 -4.02 -23.12
N ASP A 371 6.82 -2.71 -23.03
CA ASP A 371 5.74 -1.94 -23.69
C ASP A 371 6.40 -0.70 -24.33
N GLY A 372 6.82 -0.85 -25.59
CA GLY A 372 7.71 0.13 -26.25
C GLY A 372 9.07 0.22 -25.54
N GLU A 373 9.41 1.41 -25.04
CA GLU A 373 10.63 1.66 -24.26
C GLU A 373 10.47 1.35 -22.76
N ALA A 374 9.23 1.26 -22.26
CA ALA A 374 8.96 0.92 -20.87
C ALA A 374 9.24 -0.57 -20.63
N HIS A 375 9.93 -0.87 -19.55
CA HIS A 375 10.30 -2.23 -19.17
C HIS A 375 9.99 -2.51 -17.70
N MET A 376 9.73 -3.78 -17.39
CA MET A 376 9.55 -4.26 -16.03
C MET A 376 10.09 -5.69 -15.89
N LYS A 377 10.60 -6.01 -14.71
CA LYS A 377 11.20 -7.30 -14.39
C LYS A 377 10.50 -7.94 -13.20
N LEU A 378 9.95 -9.14 -13.39
CA LEU A 378 9.46 -9.98 -12.31
C LEU A 378 10.51 -11.02 -11.94
N MET A 379 10.75 -11.17 -10.64
CA MET A 379 11.44 -12.33 -10.10
C MET A 379 10.48 -13.51 -10.04
N VAL A 380 10.94 -14.69 -10.45
CA VAL A 380 10.12 -15.91 -10.53
C VAL A 380 10.82 -17.00 -9.73
N GLY A 381 10.06 -17.80 -8.96
CA GLY A 381 10.61 -18.90 -8.16
C GLY A 381 11.34 -19.96 -9.00
N GLY A 382 11.97 -20.91 -8.28
CA GLY A 382 12.47 -22.13 -8.91
C GLY A 382 11.32 -22.93 -9.52
N ARG A 383 11.62 -23.75 -10.52
CA ARG A 383 10.63 -24.68 -11.10
C ARG A 383 10.18 -25.69 -10.05
N GLU A 384 11.15 -26.16 -9.25
CA GLU A 384 10.96 -27.16 -8.21
C GLU A 384 11.83 -26.87 -6.98
N TYR A 385 11.34 -27.30 -5.82
CA TYR A 385 11.92 -27.07 -4.50
C TYR A 385 12.33 -28.41 -3.89
N PRO A 386 13.60 -28.86 -4.07
CA PRO A 386 14.03 -30.17 -3.61
C PRO A 386 14.23 -30.22 -2.10
N VAL A 387 13.66 -31.24 -1.47
CA VAL A 387 13.84 -31.50 -0.03
C VAL A 387 15.19 -32.16 0.20
N LYS A 388 16.10 -31.40 0.81
CA LYS A 388 17.42 -31.87 1.27
C LYS A 388 17.42 -31.88 2.81
N PRO A 389 18.07 -32.85 3.48
CA PRO A 389 18.28 -32.81 4.92
C PRO A 389 18.97 -31.51 5.35
N PRO A 390 18.57 -30.90 6.49
CA PRO A 390 17.59 -31.41 7.46
C PRO A 390 16.11 -31.16 7.10
N ALA A 391 15.81 -30.26 6.16
CA ALA A 391 14.46 -29.91 5.73
C ALA A 391 14.45 -29.05 4.46
N LEU A 392 13.34 -29.07 3.70
CA LEU A 392 12.93 -27.93 2.90
C LEU A 392 12.26 -26.90 3.82
N ALA A 393 12.81 -25.69 3.91
CA ALA A 393 12.19 -24.58 4.61
C ALA A 393 11.37 -23.72 3.62
N PHE A 394 10.14 -23.37 3.98
CA PHE A 394 9.28 -22.49 3.16
C PHE A 394 9.54 -20.99 3.43
N GLY A 395 10.48 -20.66 4.31
CA GLY A 395 10.72 -19.30 4.78
C GLY A 395 9.63 -18.79 5.73
N ALA A 396 9.55 -17.47 5.86
CA ALA A 396 8.42 -16.80 6.49
C ALA A 396 7.26 -16.66 5.49
N PHE A 397 6.02 -16.77 5.96
CA PHE A 397 4.85 -16.63 5.10
C PHE A 397 4.61 -15.16 4.73
N MET A 398 4.22 -14.94 3.48
CA MET A 398 3.98 -13.61 2.91
C MET A 398 2.49 -13.23 3.01
N PRO A 399 2.15 -11.94 3.25
CA PRO A 399 0.77 -11.46 3.11
C PRO A 399 0.33 -11.48 1.64
N PRO A 400 -0.97 -11.37 1.34
CA PRO A 400 -1.47 -11.02 0.02
C PRO A 400 -0.88 -9.71 -0.52
N LEU A 401 -0.72 -9.65 -1.83
CA LEU A 401 -0.27 -8.46 -2.55
C LEU A 401 -1.30 -7.33 -2.44
N SER A 402 -0.83 -6.12 -2.12
CA SER A 402 -1.50 -4.87 -2.51
C SER A 402 -0.99 -4.37 -3.87
N LEU A 403 -1.73 -3.41 -4.44
CA LEU A 403 -1.33 -2.66 -5.62
C LEU A 403 0.02 -1.94 -5.44
N ALA A 404 0.36 -1.56 -4.20
CA ALA A 404 1.62 -0.90 -3.87
C ALA A 404 2.80 -1.88 -3.79
N ASP A 405 2.60 -3.08 -3.23
CA ASP A 405 3.65 -4.11 -3.16
C ASP A 405 4.11 -4.51 -4.58
N ILE A 406 3.16 -4.64 -5.51
CA ILE A 406 3.44 -4.95 -6.93
C ILE A 406 4.19 -3.82 -7.61
N GLN A 407 3.67 -2.58 -7.58
CA GLN A 407 4.27 -1.46 -8.30
C GLN A 407 5.66 -1.08 -7.75
N SER A 408 5.93 -1.33 -6.46
CA SER A 408 7.25 -1.16 -5.85
C SER A 408 8.17 -2.39 -5.98
N SER A 409 7.63 -3.56 -6.36
CA SER A 409 8.31 -4.87 -6.32
C SER A 409 8.87 -5.22 -4.93
N SER A 410 8.20 -4.76 -3.88
CA SER A 410 8.62 -4.91 -2.48
C SER A 410 7.39 -5.21 -1.62
N ILE A 411 7.27 -6.46 -1.16
CA ILE A 411 6.15 -6.87 -0.29
C ILE A 411 6.48 -6.52 1.16
N GLU A 412 5.65 -5.70 1.80
CA GLU A 412 5.81 -5.37 3.23
C GLU A 412 5.55 -6.62 4.11
N PRO A 413 6.42 -6.95 5.07
CA PRO A 413 6.35 -8.21 5.80
C PRO A 413 5.20 -8.28 6.82
N ILE A 414 4.81 -9.51 7.19
CA ILE A 414 3.94 -9.77 8.35
C ILE A 414 4.58 -9.22 9.63
N ALA A 415 3.79 -8.54 10.47
CA ALA A 415 4.21 -8.06 11.78
C ALA A 415 4.79 -9.23 12.63
N PRO A 416 5.98 -9.10 13.25
CA PRO A 416 6.68 -10.25 13.85
C PRO A 416 5.88 -11.09 14.84
N ALA A 417 4.99 -10.46 15.63
CA ALA A 417 4.13 -11.16 16.59
C ALA A 417 3.06 -12.07 15.97
N TRP A 418 2.86 -12.00 14.65
CA TRP A 418 1.95 -12.83 13.85
C TRP A 418 2.67 -13.64 12.76
N GLN A 419 4.01 -13.62 12.72
CA GLN A 419 4.80 -14.29 11.70
C GLN A 419 4.56 -15.81 11.70
N THR A 420 4.54 -16.42 10.51
CA THR A 420 4.39 -17.87 10.36
C THR A 420 5.55 -18.41 9.52
N SER A 421 5.99 -19.63 9.81
CA SER A 421 6.95 -20.36 8.99
C SER A 421 6.61 -21.85 8.97
N ALA A 422 7.07 -22.55 7.93
CA ALA A 422 6.93 -23.99 7.82
C ALA A 422 8.20 -24.65 7.28
N SER A 423 8.32 -25.95 7.51
CA SER A 423 9.36 -26.80 6.92
C SER A 423 8.85 -28.23 6.70
N LEU A 424 9.17 -28.82 5.55
CA LEU A 424 8.92 -30.23 5.25
C LEU A 424 10.22 -31.01 5.46
N ARG A 425 10.16 -32.09 6.25
CA ARG A 425 11.32 -32.92 6.60
C ARG A 425 10.93 -34.37 6.82
N CYS A 426 11.89 -35.30 6.71
CA CYS A 426 11.70 -36.65 7.24
C CYS A 426 12.46 -36.80 8.57
N ARG A 427 11.79 -37.36 9.58
CA ARG A 427 12.30 -37.58 10.94
C ARG A 427 11.96 -38.99 11.38
N ALA A 428 12.97 -39.76 11.82
CA ALA A 428 12.82 -41.15 12.25
C ALA A 428 12.06 -42.04 11.24
N GLY A 429 12.26 -41.81 9.93
CA GLY A 429 11.59 -42.54 8.85
C GLY A 429 10.15 -42.10 8.55
N ARG A 430 9.66 -40.99 9.12
CA ARG A 430 8.35 -40.41 8.78
C ARG A 430 8.50 -39.00 8.23
N TRP A 431 7.75 -38.68 7.19
CA TRP A 431 7.63 -37.32 6.69
C TRP A 431 6.74 -36.48 7.61
N GLU A 432 7.20 -35.29 7.99
CA GLU A 432 6.44 -34.35 8.79
C GLU A 432 6.52 -32.92 8.21
N LEU A 433 5.35 -32.27 8.07
CA LEU A 433 5.27 -30.82 7.91
C LEU A 433 5.27 -30.21 9.31
N PHE A 434 6.33 -29.47 9.62
CA PHE A 434 6.46 -28.72 10.86
C PHE A 434 6.16 -27.25 10.64
N VAL A 435 5.24 -26.70 11.43
CA VAL A 435 4.76 -25.33 11.36
C VAL A 435 5.04 -24.61 12.67
N GLU A 436 5.50 -23.37 12.59
CA GLU A 436 5.63 -22.45 13.71
C GLU A 436 4.87 -21.15 13.40
N ALA A 437 3.90 -20.82 14.24
CA ALA A 437 2.95 -19.74 14.05
C ALA A 437 2.96 -18.82 15.29
N PHE A 438 3.57 -17.64 15.18
CA PHE A 438 3.57 -16.64 16.25
C PHE A 438 2.17 -16.05 16.42
N ARG A 439 1.83 -15.71 17.66
CA ARG A 439 0.53 -15.20 18.06
C ARG A 439 0.69 -14.32 19.32
N PRO A 440 0.16 -13.08 19.35
CA PRO A 440 0.25 -12.24 20.55
C PRO A 440 -0.46 -12.88 21.76
N GLN A 441 0.12 -12.70 22.94
CA GLN A 441 -0.51 -13.12 24.19
C GLN A 441 -1.89 -12.45 24.34
N GLY A 442 -2.93 -13.24 24.59
CA GLY A 442 -4.30 -12.75 24.74
C GLY A 442 -5.05 -12.49 23.43
N ALA A 443 -4.48 -12.81 22.25
CA ALA A 443 -5.22 -12.81 21.00
C ALA A 443 -6.41 -13.81 21.09
N PRO A 444 -7.65 -13.39 20.79
CA PRO A 444 -8.86 -14.18 21.04
C PRO A 444 -9.06 -15.32 20.02
N GLU A 445 -10.01 -16.22 20.31
CA GLU A 445 -10.54 -17.22 19.34
C GLU A 445 -9.45 -18.14 18.72
N PRO A 446 -8.75 -18.99 19.51
CA PRO A 446 -7.73 -19.91 18.98
C PRO A 446 -8.26 -20.89 17.93
N GLU A 447 -9.54 -21.23 17.98
CA GLU A 447 -10.24 -22.08 17.00
C GLU A 447 -10.43 -21.43 15.61
N ARG A 448 -10.09 -20.13 15.46
CA ARG A 448 -10.12 -19.36 14.20
C ARG A 448 -8.75 -18.99 13.63
N ASP A 449 -7.68 -19.29 14.35
CA ASP A 449 -6.30 -19.14 13.88
C ASP A 449 -5.89 -20.46 13.25
N GLU A 450 -6.06 -20.58 11.94
CA GLU A 450 -5.96 -21.86 11.23
C GLU A 450 -4.85 -21.88 10.19
N VAL A 451 -4.17 -23.02 10.09
CA VAL A 451 -3.27 -23.35 8.98
C VAL A 451 -3.93 -24.38 8.09
N ILE A 452 -3.98 -24.07 6.80
CA ILE A 452 -4.55 -24.93 5.77
C ILE A 452 -3.41 -25.48 4.92
N VAL A 453 -3.38 -26.80 4.77
CA VAL A 453 -2.42 -27.55 3.95
C VAL A 453 -3.20 -28.20 2.81
N ARG A 454 -2.75 -28.03 1.56
CA ARG A 454 -3.33 -28.75 0.41
C ARG A 454 -2.25 -29.50 -0.34
N ILE A 455 -2.55 -30.74 -0.70
CA ILE A 455 -1.72 -31.61 -1.53
C ILE A 455 -2.51 -31.94 -2.80
N GLY A 456 -1.83 -31.91 -3.96
CA GLY A 456 -2.47 -32.11 -5.26
C GLY A 456 -2.64 -30.80 -6.05
N ASP A 457 -3.57 -30.78 -7.00
CA ASP A 457 -3.74 -29.65 -7.90
C ASP A 457 -4.25 -28.38 -7.17
N ALA A 458 -3.97 -27.20 -7.73
CA ALA A 458 -4.45 -25.93 -7.20
C ALA A 458 -5.99 -25.79 -7.27
N SER A 459 -6.59 -26.44 -8.27
CA SER A 459 -8.03 -26.44 -8.55
C SER A 459 -8.74 -27.70 -8.03
N ASP A 460 -8.06 -28.85 -8.00
CA ASP A 460 -8.55 -30.13 -7.49
C ASP A 460 -7.53 -30.79 -6.52
N PRO A 461 -7.45 -30.30 -5.26
CA PRO A 461 -6.50 -30.81 -4.28
C PRO A 461 -6.94 -32.18 -3.73
N SER A 462 -6.12 -33.21 -3.94
CA SER A 462 -6.40 -34.59 -3.52
C SER A 462 -6.47 -34.78 -2.00
N ARG A 463 -5.83 -33.90 -1.22
CA ARG A 463 -6.00 -33.79 0.24
C ARG A 463 -6.05 -32.32 0.66
N VAL A 464 -6.96 -31.99 1.57
CA VAL A 464 -6.99 -30.68 2.26
C VAL A 464 -7.13 -30.90 3.75
N LEU A 465 -6.19 -30.36 4.52
CA LEU A 465 -6.14 -30.41 5.97
C LEU A 465 -6.27 -29.02 6.56
N ARG A 466 -6.95 -28.92 7.69
CA ARG A 466 -7.09 -27.70 8.50
C ARG A 466 -6.63 -27.98 9.92
N ILE A 467 -5.75 -27.13 10.45
CA ILE A 467 -5.15 -27.25 11.78
C ILE A 467 -5.35 -25.93 12.51
N THR A 468 -6.02 -25.94 13.67
CA THR A 468 -6.35 -24.72 14.43
C THR A 468 -5.36 -24.46 15.57
N GLY A 469 -5.31 -23.22 16.04
CA GLY A 469 -4.41 -22.73 17.09
C GLY A 469 -4.75 -23.21 18.52
N ASP A 470 -5.77 -24.04 18.67
CA ASP A 470 -6.06 -24.86 19.85
C ASP A 470 -5.52 -26.31 19.75
N GLY A 471 -5.06 -26.71 18.56
CA GLY A 471 -4.49 -28.02 18.24
C GLY A 471 -5.43 -29.02 17.58
N ALA A 472 -6.69 -28.65 17.25
CA ALA A 472 -7.57 -29.54 16.52
C ALA A 472 -7.11 -29.73 15.05
N LEU A 473 -7.36 -30.93 14.53
CA LEU A 473 -7.10 -31.33 13.14
C LEU A 473 -8.43 -31.71 12.47
N GLU A 474 -8.66 -31.20 11.27
CA GLU A 474 -9.85 -31.48 10.46
C GLU A 474 -9.46 -31.80 9.01
N MET A 475 -9.87 -32.96 8.52
CA MET A 475 -9.77 -33.32 7.11
C MET A 475 -10.95 -32.71 6.35
N LYS A 476 -10.67 -31.81 5.40
CA LYS A 476 -11.68 -31.15 4.55
C LYS A 476 -11.90 -31.88 3.23
N VAL A 477 -10.86 -32.51 2.67
CA VAL A 477 -10.92 -33.26 1.41
C VAL A 477 -10.02 -34.51 1.50
N GLY A 478 -10.57 -35.64 1.04
CA GLY A 478 -9.90 -36.94 0.99
C GLY A 478 -9.77 -37.62 2.36
N ASP A 479 -9.36 -38.89 2.33
CA ASP A 479 -9.27 -39.73 3.52
C ASP A 479 -8.17 -39.26 4.48
N ASP A 480 -8.47 -39.29 5.79
CA ASP A 480 -7.53 -39.10 6.90
C ASP A 480 -6.26 -39.96 6.76
N ASP A 481 -6.46 -41.20 6.30
CA ASP A 481 -5.39 -42.11 5.91
C ASP A 481 -4.38 -42.49 7.02
N GLY A 482 -4.59 -42.07 8.27
CA GLY A 482 -3.68 -42.22 9.40
C GLY A 482 -2.82 -40.98 9.70
N VAL A 483 -3.27 -39.79 9.31
CA VAL A 483 -2.57 -38.53 9.59
C VAL A 483 -2.59 -38.22 11.11
N ALA A 484 -1.48 -37.71 11.63
CA ALA A 484 -1.36 -37.35 13.04
C ALA A 484 -0.79 -35.94 13.20
N VAL A 485 -1.33 -35.16 14.14
CA VAL A 485 -0.78 -33.85 14.52
C VAL A 485 -0.24 -33.92 15.95
N GLY A 486 1.07 -33.67 16.08
CA GLY A 486 1.67 -33.29 17.35
C GLY A 486 1.56 -31.78 17.53
N PHE A 487 0.86 -31.31 18.56
CA PHE A 487 0.65 -29.88 18.83
C PHE A 487 1.31 -29.43 20.14
N MET A 488 1.81 -28.19 20.18
CA MET A 488 2.30 -27.54 21.39
C MET A 488 2.17 -26.02 21.29
N ALA A 489 1.67 -25.38 22.36
CA ALA A 489 1.44 -23.94 22.41
C ALA A 489 2.18 -23.28 23.59
N TRP A 490 2.49 -21.99 23.42
CA TRP A 490 3.09 -21.08 24.40
C TRP A 490 2.31 -19.76 24.42
N THR A 491 2.76 -18.81 25.24
CA THR A 491 2.15 -17.47 25.34
C THR A 491 2.35 -16.59 24.10
N ASP A 492 3.29 -16.91 23.22
CA ASP A 492 3.72 -16.09 22.08
C ASP A 492 3.58 -16.79 20.71
N ARG A 493 3.23 -18.08 20.69
CA ARG A 493 3.17 -18.91 19.48
C ARG A 493 2.46 -20.24 19.72
N TRP A 494 2.12 -20.92 18.64
CA TRP A 494 1.90 -22.36 18.63
C TRP A 494 2.74 -23.05 17.54
N ARG A 495 2.92 -24.36 17.69
CA ARG A 495 3.61 -25.22 16.73
C ARG A 495 2.81 -26.49 16.48
N ALA A 496 2.72 -26.87 15.22
CA ALA A 496 2.11 -28.13 14.78
C ALA A 496 3.11 -28.98 14.01
N ARG A 497 2.98 -30.30 14.14
CA ARG A 497 3.79 -31.31 13.45
C ARG A 497 2.86 -32.33 12.82
N VAL A 498 2.57 -32.14 11.54
CA VAL A 498 1.68 -32.99 10.74
C VAL A 498 2.50 -34.15 10.17
N GLU A 499 2.28 -35.37 10.64
CA GLU A 499 2.89 -36.57 10.05
C GLU A 499 2.16 -36.92 8.75
N ILE A 500 2.84 -36.78 7.61
CA ILE A 500 2.27 -36.99 6.28
C ILE A 500 2.39 -38.49 5.92
N PRO A 501 1.28 -39.20 5.66
CA PRO A 501 1.32 -40.58 5.18
C PRO A 501 2.10 -40.72 3.86
N GLU A 502 3.01 -41.70 3.76
CA GLU A 502 3.87 -41.87 2.57
C GLU A 502 3.08 -42.06 1.28
N LYS A 503 1.87 -42.63 1.34
CA LYS A 503 0.94 -42.79 0.20
C LYS A 503 0.36 -41.47 -0.36
N TRP A 504 0.52 -40.34 0.33
CA TRP A 504 0.21 -39.01 -0.22
C TRP A 504 1.40 -38.41 -0.97
N LEU A 505 2.61 -38.93 -0.73
CA LEU A 505 3.82 -38.52 -1.41
C LEU A 505 3.90 -39.25 -2.75
N GLY A 506 4.29 -38.54 -3.80
CA GLY A 506 4.67 -39.18 -5.06
C GLY A 506 5.85 -40.13 -4.85
N THR A 507 5.99 -41.14 -5.71
CA THR A 507 7.08 -42.13 -5.64
C THR A 507 8.44 -41.41 -5.52
N PRO A 508 9.21 -41.59 -4.43
CA PRO A 508 10.42 -40.80 -4.16
C PRO A 508 11.63 -41.30 -4.96
N THR A 509 11.51 -41.27 -6.28
CA THR A 509 12.54 -41.65 -7.26
C THR A 509 12.87 -40.48 -8.18
N PRO A 510 14.14 -40.24 -8.55
CA PRO A 510 14.50 -39.18 -9.49
C PRO A 510 13.68 -39.23 -10.78
N GLY A 511 13.05 -38.10 -11.15
CA GLY A 511 12.19 -38.00 -12.33
C GLY A 511 10.73 -38.45 -12.14
N ALA A 512 10.31 -38.81 -10.92
CA ALA A 512 8.89 -38.95 -10.60
C ALA A 512 8.17 -37.59 -10.61
N ARG A 513 6.83 -37.60 -10.69
CA ARG A 513 6.01 -36.38 -10.59
C ARG A 513 6.22 -35.74 -9.20
N PRO A 514 6.67 -34.47 -9.11
CA PRO A 514 6.88 -33.82 -7.82
C PRO A 514 5.58 -33.65 -7.05
N LEU A 515 5.70 -33.54 -5.72
CA LEU A 515 4.58 -33.30 -4.82
C LEU A 515 4.14 -31.84 -4.95
N LEU A 516 2.93 -31.59 -5.48
CA LEU A 516 2.29 -30.28 -5.36
C LEU A 516 1.80 -30.07 -3.92
N LEU A 517 2.30 -29.01 -3.27
CA LEU A 517 2.02 -28.69 -1.87
C LEU A 517 1.82 -27.18 -1.70
N SER A 518 0.69 -26.77 -1.13
CA SER A 518 0.44 -25.40 -0.66
C SER A 518 0.23 -25.38 0.86
N VAL A 519 0.72 -24.32 1.50
CA VAL A 519 0.51 -24.07 2.94
C VAL A 519 0.19 -22.60 3.15
N GLU A 520 -0.85 -22.33 3.94
CA GLU A 520 -1.26 -20.97 4.30
C GLU A 520 -1.78 -20.91 5.73
N ARG A 521 -1.85 -19.71 6.29
CA ARG A 521 -2.47 -19.40 7.58
C ARG A 521 -3.54 -18.33 7.42
N VAL A 522 -4.65 -18.48 8.12
CA VAL A 522 -5.65 -17.43 8.36
C VAL A 522 -5.65 -17.19 9.87
N PRO A 523 -4.96 -16.15 10.39
CA PRO A 523 -4.80 -15.97 11.84
C PRO A 523 -6.07 -15.50 12.57
N GLY A 524 -7.10 -15.11 11.82
CA GLY A 524 -8.37 -14.57 12.31
C GLY A 524 -8.86 -13.41 11.44
N PRO A 525 -10.09 -12.90 11.66
CA PRO A 525 -10.72 -11.89 10.79
C PRO A 525 -10.07 -10.50 10.87
N ALA A 526 -9.25 -10.24 11.89
CA ALA A 526 -8.57 -8.97 12.12
C ALA A 526 -7.09 -8.99 11.69
N GLN A 527 -6.65 -10.02 10.96
CA GLN A 527 -5.27 -10.17 10.49
C GLN A 527 -5.23 -10.66 9.05
N PRO A 528 -4.20 -10.29 8.26
CA PRO A 528 -4.05 -10.80 6.93
C PRO A 528 -3.81 -12.32 6.96
N ARG A 529 -4.45 -13.02 6.01
CA ARG A 529 -4.04 -14.34 5.56
C ARG A 529 -2.55 -14.31 5.17
N GLN A 530 -1.87 -15.44 5.25
CA GLN A 530 -0.42 -15.56 5.01
C GLN A 530 -0.15 -16.84 4.21
N CYS A 531 0.78 -16.83 3.26
CA CYS A 531 1.05 -17.99 2.40
C CYS A 531 2.54 -18.32 2.30
N ALA A 532 2.86 -19.61 2.16
CA ALA A 532 4.19 -20.08 1.84
C ALA A 532 4.53 -19.83 0.37
N GLY A 533 5.75 -19.36 0.07
CA GLY A 533 6.22 -19.12 -1.30
C GLY A 533 5.59 -17.87 -1.93
N LEU A 534 4.89 -18.05 -3.06
CA LEU A 534 4.39 -16.96 -3.90
C LEU A 534 3.17 -16.25 -3.27
N SER A 535 3.35 -14.96 -2.96
CA SER A 535 2.25 -14.05 -2.61
C SER A 535 1.37 -13.72 -3.82
N ARG A 536 0.06 -13.58 -3.58
CA ARG A 536 -0.96 -13.29 -4.61
C ARG A 536 -1.99 -12.27 -4.09
N PRO A 537 -2.82 -11.63 -4.94
CA PRO A 537 -3.86 -10.72 -4.48
C PRO A 537 -4.90 -11.43 -3.59
N ALA A 538 -5.47 -10.69 -2.63
CA ALA A 538 -6.26 -11.27 -1.53
C ALA A 538 -7.51 -12.04 -1.97
N TRP A 539 -8.06 -11.75 -3.15
CA TRP A 539 -9.25 -12.42 -3.70
C TRP A 539 -8.98 -13.79 -4.34
N LEU A 540 -7.72 -14.21 -4.54
CA LEU A 540 -7.43 -15.55 -5.05
C LEU A 540 -7.61 -16.59 -3.93
N PRO A 541 -8.42 -17.65 -4.14
CA PRO A 541 -9.09 -18.40 -3.07
C PRO A 541 -8.19 -19.32 -2.24
N SER A 542 -7.00 -19.65 -2.73
CA SER A 542 -6.04 -20.57 -2.13
C SER A 542 -4.62 -20.03 -2.25
N ALA A 543 -3.66 -20.59 -1.53
CA ALA A 543 -2.24 -20.39 -1.84
C ALA A 543 -1.88 -21.18 -3.10
N PRO A 544 -0.94 -20.69 -3.94
CA PRO A 544 -0.42 -21.49 -5.05
C PRO A 544 0.34 -22.69 -4.48
N PRO A 545 0.22 -23.90 -5.07
CA PRO A 545 1.09 -25.01 -4.73
C PRO A 545 2.48 -24.77 -5.31
N ILE A 546 3.52 -25.16 -4.57
CA ILE A 546 4.87 -25.33 -5.12
C ILE A 546 5.11 -26.79 -5.48
N LEU A 547 5.94 -27.06 -6.50
CA LEU A 547 6.41 -28.40 -6.80
C LEU A 547 7.57 -28.75 -5.89
N VAL A 548 7.39 -29.79 -5.07
CA VAL A 548 8.37 -30.28 -4.10
C VAL A 548 8.99 -31.59 -4.62
N ASP A 549 10.29 -31.59 -4.86
CA ASP A 549 11.03 -32.81 -5.23
C ASP A 549 11.53 -33.54 -3.97
N LEU A 550 11.19 -34.83 -3.85
CA LEU A 550 11.63 -35.70 -2.75
C LEU A 550 12.83 -36.58 -3.13
N GLY A 551 13.16 -36.67 -4.44
CA GLY A 551 14.14 -37.60 -4.98
C GLY A 551 15.57 -37.37 -4.49
N LEU A 552 15.93 -36.14 -4.11
CA LEU A 552 17.25 -35.85 -3.54
C LEU A 552 17.41 -36.24 -2.06
N TRP A 553 16.34 -36.56 -1.33
CA TRP A 553 16.44 -36.94 0.09
C TRP A 553 17.20 -38.26 0.30
N GLY A 554 17.01 -39.23 -0.60
CA GLY A 554 17.65 -40.56 -0.52
C GLY A 554 19.06 -40.65 -1.14
N ASN A 555 19.48 -39.65 -1.92
CA ASN A 555 20.69 -39.72 -2.75
C ASN A 555 21.96 -39.18 -2.08
N LEU A 556 21.90 -38.74 -0.82
CA LEU A 556 23.00 -38.09 -0.11
C LEU A 556 23.93 -39.07 0.65
N GLY A 557 24.10 -40.29 0.12
CA GLY A 557 24.87 -41.34 0.78
C GLY A 557 24.76 -42.74 0.17
N ARG A 558 24.82 -42.85 -1.16
CA ARG A 558 24.99 -44.11 -1.91
C ARG A 558 25.99 -43.91 -3.05
#